data_AF-A0A4P5Y4F1-F1
#
_entry.id   AF-A0A4P5Y4F1-F1
#
_cell.length_a   1.000
_cell.length_b   1.000
_cell.length_c   1.000
_cell.angle_alpha   90.00
_cell.angle_beta   90.00
_cell.angle_gamma   90.00
#
_symmetry.space_group_name_H-M   'P 1'
#
loop_
_entity.id
_entity.type
_entity.pdbx_description
1 polymer ?
#
loop_
_entity_poly.entity_id
_entity_poly.type
_entity_poly.pdbx_seq_one_letter_code
_entity_poly.pdbx_strand_id
1 'polypeptide(L)'
;MPCSFDWKPDGFFRLFLSHVWTQKKFAAELQEELSNHGVNAFVAHNDVETTHEWEKVIDSALSSMDALVALLSPDFSTSKWCDQEVGIAIGKGQLVIPVRLGLDPYGFIGKFQGLQGVGDGKYSPQIARDIADVLTMNRQTQKKMARGLVEALLKADSFAAAKEKMTRIERCDIADTETISRLEAAPTLNSQVRGARGVPNDILRIVQRWRERDDFCTPVEGE
;
A
#
# COMPACT_ATOMS: atom_id res chain seq x y z
N MET A 1 -8.83 11.79 -26.19
CA MET A 1 -8.70 10.55 -25.40
C MET A 1 -9.09 10.92 -23.98
N PRO A 2 -9.94 10.15 -23.28
CA PRO A 2 -10.21 10.43 -21.88
C PRO A 2 -8.89 10.26 -21.12
N CYS A 3 -8.61 11.18 -20.21
CA CYS A 3 -7.46 11.12 -19.32
C CYS A 3 -7.74 9.99 -18.31
N SER A 4 -7.34 8.76 -18.62
CA SER A 4 -7.41 7.66 -17.68
C SER A 4 -6.39 7.92 -16.57
N PHE A 5 -6.86 7.98 -15.33
CA PHE A 5 -5.96 7.79 -14.20
C PHE A 5 -5.44 6.37 -14.28
N ASP A 6 -4.15 6.25 -14.59
CA ASP A 6 -3.44 5.00 -14.50
C ASP A 6 -2.60 5.01 -13.23
N TRP A 7 -2.77 3.98 -12.40
CA TRP A 7 -1.77 3.65 -11.40
C TRP A 7 -0.40 3.60 -12.07
N LYS A 8 0.68 3.94 -11.34
CA LYS A 8 2.04 3.70 -11.80
C LYS A 8 2.13 2.28 -12.36
N PRO A 9 2.62 2.08 -13.60
CA PRO A 9 2.56 0.80 -14.29
C PRO A 9 3.46 -0.29 -13.68
N ASP A 10 4.22 0.05 -12.64
CA ASP A 10 5.40 -0.69 -12.23
C ASP A 10 5.17 -1.69 -11.10
N GLY A 11 3.98 -2.30 -10.97
CA GLY A 11 3.73 -3.35 -9.97
C GLY A 11 3.68 -2.90 -8.50
N PHE A 12 3.64 -1.59 -8.25
CA PHE A 12 3.44 -1.02 -6.91
C PHE A 12 2.08 -1.39 -6.31
N PHE A 13 2.03 -1.45 -4.98
CA PHE A 13 0.78 -1.69 -4.24
C PHE A 13 -0.18 -0.50 -4.40
N ARG A 14 -1.43 -0.73 -4.80
CA ARG A 14 -2.40 0.34 -5.08
C ARG A 14 -3.24 0.62 -3.84
N LEU A 15 -3.07 1.80 -3.25
CA LEU A 15 -3.78 2.17 -2.03
C LEU A 15 -4.69 3.37 -2.27
N PHE A 16 -5.98 3.25 -1.97
CA PHE A 16 -6.90 4.37 -2.04
C PHE A 16 -6.94 5.13 -0.70
N LEU A 17 -6.75 6.44 -0.70
CA LEU A 17 -6.82 7.30 0.49
C LEU A 17 -8.15 8.07 0.50
N SER A 18 -9.13 7.54 1.23
CA SER A 18 -10.41 8.22 1.48
C SER A 18 -10.23 9.26 2.57
N HIS A 19 -10.59 10.51 2.27
CA HIS A 19 -10.43 11.64 3.18
C HIS A 19 -11.34 12.81 2.79
N VAL A 20 -11.64 13.68 3.76
CA VAL A 20 -12.34 14.95 3.48
C VAL A 20 -11.36 16.01 3.00
N TRP A 21 -11.85 17.02 2.27
CA TRP A 21 -11.02 18.09 1.72
C TRP A 21 -10.11 18.78 2.74
N THR A 22 -10.59 18.99 3.97
CA THR A 22 -9.80 19.62 5.05
C THR A 22 -8.53 18.84 5.40
N GLN A 23 -8.47 17.55 5.04
CA GLN A 23 -7.32 16.66 5.22
C GLN A 23 -6.44 16.50 3.96
N LYS A 24 -6.70 17.23 2.87
CA LYS A 24 -5.98 17.08 1.59
C LYS A 24 -4.47 17.21 1.75
N LYS A 25 -4.00 18.20 2.52
CA LYS A 25 -2.56 18.41 2.75
C LYS A 25 -1.93 17.19 3.43
N PHE A 26 -2.58 16.70 4.48
CA PHE A 26 -2.14 15.50 5.19
C PHE A 26 -2.15 14.27 4.26
N ALA A 27 -3.19 14.10 3.44
CA ALA A 27 -3.28 12.98 2.51
C ALA A 27 -2.19 13.01 1.42
N ALA A 28 -1.81 14.20 0.95
CA ALA A 28 -0.71 14.38 0.01
C ALA A 28 0.66 14.07 0.63
N GLU A 29 0.93 14.55 1.85
CA GLU A 29 2.15 14.22 2.61
C GLU A 29 2.24 12.71 2.89
N LEU A 30 1.11 12.09 3.24
CA LEU A 30 1.01 10.64 3.44
C LEU A 30 1.26 9.86 2.15
N GLN A 31 0.71 10.30 1.01
CA GLN A 31 0.96 9.68 -0.31
C GLN A 31 2.44 9.70 -0.66
N GLU A 32 3.13 10.82 -0.43
CA GLU A 32 4.56 10.95 -0.71
C GLU A 32 5.37 9.94 0.11
N GLU A 33 5.13 9.86 1.43
CA GLU A 33 5.88 8.93 2.28
C GLU A 33 5.55 7.46 1.97
N LEU A 34 4.29 7.14 1.67
CA LEU A 34 3.89 5.78 1.27
C LEU A 34 4.64 5.29 0.03
N SER A 35 5.06 6.20 -0.85
CA SER A 35 5.87 5.85 -2.03
C SER A 35 7.22 5.23 -1.65
N ASN A 36 7.80 5.63 -0.50
CA ASN A 36 9.03 5.03 0.04
C ASN A 36 8.82 3.59 0.53
N HIS A 37 7.57 3.14 0.64
CA HIS A 37 7.19 1.79 1.06
C HIS A 37 6.66 0.94 -0.09
N GLY A 38 6.87 1.34 -1.35
CA GLY A 38 6.38 0.58 -2.49
C GLY A 38 4.86 0.65 -2.67
N VAL A 39 4.23 1.67 -2.09
CA VAL A 39 2.80 1.94 -2.20
C VAL A 39 2.58 3.12 -3.14
N ASN A 40 1.78 2.88 -4.17
CA ASN A 40 1.23 3.93 -5.01
C ASN A 40 -0.15 4.33 -4.45
N ALA A 41 -0.19 5.41 -3.68
CA ALA A 41 -1.43 5.91 -3.08
C ALA A 41 -2.20 6.82 -4.06
N PHE A 42 -3.52 6.70 -4.11
CA PHE A 42 -4.42 7.62 -4.79
C PHE A 42 -5.12 8.52 -3.76
N VAL A 43 -5.01 9.84 -3.95
CA VAL A 43 -5.59 10.86 -3.07
C VAL A 43 -6.88 11.37 -3.70
N ALA A 44 -8.03 10.93 -3.18
CA ALA A 44 -9.34 11.35 -3.66
C ALA A 44 -9.61 12.83 -3.33
N HIS A 45 -9.61 13.72 -4.32
CA HIS A 45 -9.91 15.13 -4.10
C HIS A 45 -11.43 15.34 -4.14
N ASN A 46 -11.99 15.81 -3.02
CA ASN A 46 -13.45 15.93 -2.82
C ASN A 46 -14.06 17.31 -3.14
N ASP A 47 -13.30 18.27 -3.68
CA ASP A 47 -13.67 19.70 -3.61
C ASP A 47 -13.94 20.42 -4.94
N VAL A 48 -14.44 19.71 -5.96
CA VAL A 48 -14.95 20.37 -7.17
C VAL A 48 -16.24 19.68 -7.58
N GLU A 49 -17.28 20.43 -7.95
CA GLU A 49 -18.43 19.91 -8.72
C GLU A 49 -17.86 19.11 -9.91
N THR A 50 -17.90 17.78 -9.81
CA THR A 50 -17.06 16.92 -10.62
C THR A 50 -17.60 16.84 -12.04
N THR A 51 -16.74 17.15 -13.02
CA THR A 51 -16.99 16.76 -14.40
C THR A 51 -17.07 15.24 -14.50
N HIS A 52 -17.85 14.71 -15.45
CA HIS A 52 -18.00 13.26 -15.71
C HIS A 52 -16.66 12.51 -15.86
N GLU A 53 -15.55 13.20 -16.16
CA GLU A 53 -14.23 12.57 -16.29
C GLU A 53 -13.58 12.28 -14.93
N TRP A 54 -13.80 13.11 -13.91
CA TRP A 54 -13.22 12.89 -12.58
C TRP A 54 -13.90 11.74 -11.83
N GLU A 55 -15.22 11.60 -11.98
CA GLU A 55 -15.97 10.46 -11.44
C GLU A 55 -15.43 9.13 -11.98
N LYS A 56 -15.17 9.06 -13.29
CA LYS A 56 -14.54 7.87 -13.93
C LYS A 56 -13.16 7.56 -13.37
N VAL A 57 -12.38 8.57 -12.97
CA VAL A 57 -11.08 8.39 -12.34
C VAL A 57 -11.23 7.77 -10.95
N ILE A 58 -12.15 8.28 -10.14
CA ILE A 58 -12.45 7.72 -8.81
C ILE A 58 -12.95 6.27 -8.95
N ASP A 59 -13.87 6.00 -9.87
CA ASP A 59 -14.38 4.66 -10.15
C ASP A 59 -13.26 3.71 -10.58
N SER A 60 -12.38 4.16 -11.48
CA SER A 60 -11.22 3.39 -11.90
C SER A 60 -10.32 3.03 -10.71
N ALA A 61 -10.00 4.02 -9.86
CA ALA A 61 -9.17 3.81 -8.68
C ALA A 61 -9.84 2.84 -7.68
N LEU A 62 -11.10 3.07 -7.32
CA LEU A 62 -11.86 2.18 -6.41
C LEU A 62 -12.02 0.76 -6.96
N SER A 63 -12.20 0.62 -8.28
CA SER A 63 -12.39 -0.68 -8.91
C SER A 63 -11.13 -1.55 -8.90
N SER A 64 -9.95 -0.93 -8.85
CA SER A 64 -8.66 -1.57 -9.10
C SER A 64 -7.63 -1.42 -7.96
N MET A 65 -8.01 -0.81 -6.84
CA MET A 65 -7.20 -0.73 -5.62
C MET A 65 -6.99 -2.11 -4.97
N ASP A 66 -5.90 -2.22 -4.21
CA ASP A 66 -5.56 -3.40 -3.42
C ASP A 66 -5.98 -3.27 -1.94
N ALA A 67 -6.15 -2.03 -1.45
CA ALA A 67 -6.71 -1.71 -0.15
C ALA A 67 -7.17 -0.24 -0.11
N LEU A 68 -7.90 0.12 0.96
CA LEU A 68 -8.34 1.48 1.25
C LEU A 68 -7.90 1.91 2.65
N VAL A 69 -7.44 3.15 2.78
CA VAL A 69 -7.28 3.83 4.07
C VAL A 69 -8.38 4.86 4.24
N ALA A 70 -9.05 4.85 5.39
CA ALA A 70 -10.03 5.85 5.77
C ALA A 70 -9.40 6.81 6.79
N LEU A 71 -9.20 8.07 6.39
CA LEU A 71 -8.63 9.13 7.24
C LEU A 71 -9.74 9.80 8.07
N LEU A 72 -10.06 9.21 9.21
CA LEU A 72 -11.22 9.53 10.05
C LEU A 72 -11.00 10.81 10.85
N SER A 73 -11.30 11.95 10.23
CA SER A 73 -11.43 13.25 10.90
C SER A 73 -12.89 13.54 11.29
N PRO A 74 -13.18 14.51 12.17
CA PRO A 74 -14.55 14.76 12.64
C PRO A 74 -15.60 14.94 11.54
N ASP A 75 -15.22 15.55 10.41
CA ASP A 75 -16.14 15.81 9.29
C ASP A 75 -16.31 14.61 8.35
N PHE A 76 -15.57 13.51 8.55
CA PHE A 76 -15.52 12.36 7.65
C PHE A 76 -16.90 11.72 7.43
N SER A 77 -17.68 11.54 8.50
CA SER A 77 -19.03 10.96 8.44
C SER A 77 -20.07 11.87 7.80
N THR A 78 -19.75 13.16 7.63
CA THR A 78 -20.63 14.12 6.94
C THR A 78 -20.36 14.20 5.44
N SER A 79 -19.27 13.59 4.98
CA SER A 79 -18.93 13.51 3.56
C SER A 79 -19.94 12.67 2.80
N LYS A 80 -20.40 13.18 1.66
CA LYS A 80 -21.28 12.42 0.75
C LYS A 80 -20.58 11.20 0.14
N TRP A 81 -19.25 11.19 0.10
CA TRP A 81 -18.45 10.22 -0.66
C TRP A 81 -17.75 9.20 0.23
N CYS A 82 -17.18 9.63 1.35
CA CYS A 82 -16.26 8.79 2.12
C CYS A 82 -16.87 7.46 2.58
N ASP A 83 -18.10 7.46 3.09
CA ASP A 83 -18.79 6.22 3.47
C ASP A 83 -19.11 5.32 2.27
N GLN A 84 -19.34 5.91 1.08
CA GLN A 84 -19.56 5.15 -0.15
C GLN A 84 -18.26 4.49 -0.62
N GLU A 85 -17.14 5.21 -0.61
CA GLU A 85 -15.81 4.70 -0.95
C GLU A 85 -15.42 3.52 -0.03
N VAL A 86 -15.63 3.69 1.28
CA VAL A 86 -15.44 2.63 2.29
C VAL A 86 -16.37 1.46 2.01
N GLY A 87 -17.64 1.72 1.72
CA GLY A 87 -18.63 0.70 1.36
C GLY A 87 -18.23 -0.12 0.12
N ILE A 88 -17.70 0.53 -0.91
CA ILE A 88 -17.19 -0.13 -2.13
C ILE A 88 -15.98 -1.01 -1.80
N ALA A 89 -15.03 -0.53 -0.99
CA ALA A 89 -13.87 -1.32 -0.57
C ALA A 89 -14.31 -2.60 0.17
N ILE A 90 -15.24 -2.47 1.11
CA ILE A 90 -15.80 -3.59 1.87
C ILE A 90 -16.55 -4.54 0.94
N GLY A 91 -17.39 -4.02 0.04
CA GLY A 91 -18.16 -4.82 -0.92
C GLY A 91 -17.27 -5.61 -1.89
N LYS A 92 -16.09 -5.09 -2.21
CA LYS A 92 -15.06 -5.78 -3.01
C LYS A 92 -14.17 -6.73 -2.19
N GLY A 93 -14.43 -6.86 -0.89
CA GLY A 93 -13.61 -7.66 0.03
C GLY A 93 -12.18 -7.16 0.17
N GLN A 94 -11.90 -5.88 -0.10
CA GLN A 94 -10.57 -5.30 0.09
C GLN A 94 -10.36 -4.88 1.54
N LEU A 95 -9.11 -4.90 2.00
CA LEU A 95 -8.76 -4.44 3.33
C LEU A 95 -9.06 -2.94 3.47
N VAL A 96 -9.77 -2.57 4.54
CA VAL A 96 -9.94 -1.17 4.96
C VAL A 96 -9.15 -0.94 6.23
N ILE A 97 -8.27 0.06 6.23
CA ILE A 97 -7.44 0.46 7.36
C ILE A 97 -7.95 1.82 7.87
N PRO A 98 -8.64 1.87 9.03
CA PRO A 98 -9.03 3.13 9.63
C PRO A 98 -7.81 3.83 10.25
N VAL A 99 -7.63 5.13 9.98
CA VAL A 99 -6.65 5.99 10.66
C VAL A 99 -7.41 7.08 11.40
N ARG A 100 -7.26 7.13 12.72
CA ARG A 100 -7.98 8.05 13.61
C ARG A 100 -7.32 9.43 13.57
N LEU A 101 -8.00 10.40 12.97
CA LEU A 101 -7.63 11.83 12.94
C LEU A 101 -8.62 12.67 13.77
N GLY A 102 -9.05 12.13 14.91
CA GLY A 102 -10.05 12.76 15.79
C GLY A 102 -11.44 12.12 15.73
N LEU A 103 -11.65 11.14 14.86
CA LEU A 103 -12.87 10.32 14.82
C LEU A 103 -12.53 8.82 14.96
N ASP A 104 -13.34 8.12 15.74
CA ASP A 104 -13.23 6.67 15.92
C ASP A 104 -13.88 5.91 14.76
N PRO A 105 -13.38 4.70 14.41
CA PRO A 105 -14.02 3.87 13.40
C PRO A 105 -15.48 3.59 13.78
N TYR A 106 -16.38 3.69 12.80
CA TYR A 106 -17.82 3.51 12.98
C TYR A 106 -18.40 2.63 11.86
N GLY A 107 -19.70 2.33 11.96
CA GLY A 107 -20.37 1.46 10.98
C GLY A 107 -19.68 0.11 10.82
N PHE A 108 -19.53 -0.37 9.59
CA PHE A 108 -18.90 -1.67 9.30
C PHE A 108 -17.41 -1.75 9.66
N ILE A 109 -16.72 -0.62 9.75
CA ILE A 109 -15.30 -0.57 10.14
C ILE A 109 -15.09 -0.36 11.64
N GLY A 110 -16.17 -0.15 12.42
CA GLY A 110 -16.11 0.01 13.87
C GLY A 110 -15.57 -1.21 14.63
N LYS A 111 -15.58 -2.39 14.00
CA LYS A 111 -15.01 -3.62 14.54
C LYS A 111 -13.48 -3.68 14.50
N PHE A 112 -12.83 -2.75 13.78
CA PHE A 112 -11.38 -2.71 13.64
C PHE A 112 -10.79 -1.66 14.56
N GLN A 113 -9.69 -2.01 15.24
CA GLN A 113 -8.88 -1.01 15.94
C GLN A 113 -8.16 -0.15 14.90
N GLY A 114 -8.53 1.13 14.80
CA GLY A 114 -7.90 2.07 13.89
C GLY A 114 -6.48 2.42 14.32
N LEU A 115 -5.61 2.69 13.35
CA LEU A 115 -4.28 3.25 13.60
C LEU A 115 -4.42 4.65 14.20
N GLN A 116 -3.61 4.96 15.20
CA GLN A 116 -3.62 6.30 15.79
C GLN A 116 -2.91 7.26 14.84
N GLY A 117 -3.68 8.15 14.21
CA GLY A 117 -3.11 9.32 13.56
C GLY A 117 -2.79 10.41 14.59
N VAL A 118 -1.88 11.32 14.24
CA VAL A 118 -1.59 12.48 15.09
C VAL A 118 -2.76 13.45 14.94
N GLY A 119 -3.39 13.82 16.05
CA GLY A 119 -4.36 14.92 16.09
C GLY A 119 -3.69 16.27 15.79
N ASP A 120 -4.49 17.29 15.48
CA ASP A 120 -4.04 18.68 15.27
C ASP A 120 -3.24 18.95 13.97
N GLY A 121 -3.55 18.24 12.89
CA GLY A 121 -3.06 18.59 11.54
C GLY A 121 -1.58 18.35 11.31
N LYS A 122 -0.94 17.52 12.14
CA LYS A 122 0.48 17.15 11.99
C LYS A 122 0.59 15.81 11.27
N TYR A 123 1.33 15.81 10.17
CA TYR A 123 1.76 14.58 9.55
C TYR A 123 2.90 13.93 10.34
N SER A 124 2.90 12.59 10.39
CA SER A 124 4.00 11.80 10.94
C SER A 124 4.36 10.68 9.97
N PRO A 125 5.64 10.56 9.56
CA PRO A 125 6.12 9.42 8.79
C PRO A 125 5.84 8.06 9.46
N GLN A 126 5.59 8.04 10.78
CA GLN A 126 5.18 6.82 11.46
C GLN A 126 3.87 6.24 10.91
N ILE A 127 2.91 7.07 10.48
CA ILE A 127 1.62 6.60 9.98
C ILE A 127 1.78 5.81 8.69
N ALA A 128 2.63 6.28 7.76
CA ALA A 128 2.94 5.54 6.54
C ALA A 128 3.60 4.19 6.86
N ARG A 129 4.49 4.16 7.85
CA ARG A 129 5.16 2.94 8.31
C ARG A 129 4.17 1.95 8.91
N ASP A 130 3.25 2.42 9.76
CA ASP A 130 2.23 1.59 10.39
C ASP A 130 1.25 1.02 9.35
N ILE A 131 0.85 1.82 8.36
CA ILE A 131 0.04 1.34 7.23
C ILE A 131 0.80 0.26 6.46
N ALA A 132 2.06 0.50 6.09
CA ALA A 132 2.88 -0.48 5.38
C ALA A 132 3.07 -1.78 6.17
N ASP A 133 3.21 -1.70 7.49
CA ASP A 133 3.31 -2.86 8.37
C ASP A 133 2.00 -3.67 8.39
N VAL A 134 0.85 -3.00 8.50
CA VAL A 134 -0.47 -3.66 8.39
C VAL A 134 -0.62 -4.37 7.05
N LEU A 135 -0.24 -3.70 5.94
CA LEU A 135 -0.30 -4.28 4.59
C LEU A 135 0.64 -5.48 4.42
N THR A 136 1.79 -5.46 5.09
CA THR A 136 2.80 -6.52 5.03
C THR A 136 2.38 -7.76 5.83
N MET A 137 1.66 -7.57 6.95
CA MET A 137 1.23 -8.67 7.84
C MET A 137 -0.13 -9.25 7.47
N ASN A 138 -0.94 -8.53 6.68
CA ASN A 138 -2.27 -9.00 6.32
C ASN A 138 -2.21 -10.02 5.18
N ARG A 139 -2.88 -11.17 5.38
CA ARG A 139 -2.84 -12.30 4.44
C ARG A 139 -3.33 -11.98 3.03
N GLN A 140 -4.27 -11.03 2.90
CA GLN A 140 -4.86 -10.64 1.61
C GLN A 140 -3.94 -9.70 0.83
N THR A 141 -3.16 -8.87 1.52
CA THR A 141 -2.35 -7.81 0.90
C THR A 141 -0.86 -8.17 0.80
N GLN A 142 -0.36 -9.08 1.64
CA GLN A 142 1.08 -9.32 1.78
C GLN A 142 1.80 -9.69 0.47
N LYS A 143 1.21 -10.49 -0.42
CA LYS A 143 1.83 -10.85 -1.71
C LYS A 143 2.00 -9.63 -2.61
N LYS A 144 0.94 -8.83 -2.73
CA LYS A 144 0.96 -7.59 -3.52
C LYS A 144 1.89 -6.54 -2.90
N MET A 145 1.94 -6.50 -1.57
CA MET A 145 2.85 -5.60 -0.84
C MET A 145 4.32 -6.01 -1.06
N ALA A 146 4.63 -7.31 -1.02
CA ALA A 146 5.95 -7.84 -1.33
C ALA A 146 6.38 -7.41 -2.75
N ARG A 147 5.48 -7.55 -3.74
CA ARG A 147 5.71 -7.05 -5.10
C ARG A 147 6.06 -5.57 -5.09
N GLY A 148 5.23 -4.71 -4.48
CA GLY A 148 5.49 -3.27 -4.42
C GLY A 148 6.81 -2.90 -3.74
N LEU A 149 7.20 -3.62 -2.69
CA LEU A 149 8.47 -3.43 -2.00
C LEU A 149 9.68 -3.85 -2.86
N VAL A 150 9.57 -4.94 -3.61
CA VAL A 150 10.62 -5.36 -4.55
C VAL A 150 10.79 -4.33 -5.66
N GLU A 151 9.70 -3.76 -6.17
CA GLU A 151 9.75 -2.67 -7.15
C GLU A 151 10.41 -1.41 -6.58
N ALA A 152 10.11 -1.06 -5.33
CA ALA A 152 10.78 0.03 -4.63
C ALA A 152 12.29 -0.26 -4.42
N LEU A 153 12.67 -1.50 -4.12
CA LEU A 153 14.07 -1.92 -3.99
C LEU A 153 14.82 -1.78 -5.33
N LEU A 154 14.20 -2.22 -6.43
CA LEU A 154 14.78 -2.12 -7.77
C LEU A 154 15.02 -0.67 -8.21
N LYS A 155 14.26 0.27 -7.66
CA LYS A 155 14.41 1.71 -7.90
C LYS A 155 15.22 2.46 -6.83
N ALA A 156 15.81 1.76 -5.87
CA ALA A 156 16.61 2.40 -4.83
C ALA A 156 17.79 3.18 -5.45
N ASP A 157 17.95 4.43 -5.02
CA ASP A 157 18.96 5.37 -5.52
C ASP A 157 20.20 5.45 -4.62
N SER A 158 20.17 4.77 -3.47
CA SER A 158 21.24 4.77 -2.48
C SER A 158 21.33 3.44 -1.74
N PHE A 159 22.51 3.14 -1.19
CA PHE A 159 22.69 1.97 -0.33
C PHE A 159 21.81 2.01 0.93
N ALA A 160 21.55 3.21 1.46
CA ALA A 160 20.68 3.39 2.63
C ALA A 160 19.23 3.05 2.28
N ALA A 161 18.72 3.56 1.15
CA ALA A 161 17.39 3.19 0.66
C ALA A 161 17.27 1.68 0.43
N ALA A 162 18.24 1.06 -0.25
CA ALA A 162 18.21 -0.38 -0.50
C ALA A 162 18.07 -1.22 0.80
N LYS A 163 18.83 -0.87 1.84
CA LYS A 163 18.74 -1.53 3.16
C LYS A 163 17.41 -1.33 3.85
N GLU A 164 16.86 -0.13 3.78
CA GLU A 164 15.54 0.18 4.36
C GLU A 164 14.45 -0.67 3.70
N LYS A 165 14.47 -0.79 2.37
CA LYS A 165 13.50 -1.59 1.61
C LYS A 165 13.65 -3.08 1.94
N MET A 166 14.89 -3.58 2.04
CA MET A 166 15.15 -4.96 2.47
C MET A 166 14.62 -5.27 3.87
N THR A 167 14.74 -4.33 4.82
CA THR A 167 14.21 -4.50 6.18
C THR A 167 12.69 -4.75 6.17
N ARG A 168 11.97 -4.16 5.19
CA ARG A 168 10.52 -4.37 5.02
C ARG A 168 10.21 -5.65 4.28
N ILE A 169 10.95 -5.96 3.21
CA ILE A 169 10.82 -7.22 2.45
C ILE A 169 10.99 -8.43 3.39
N GLU A 170 11.91 -8.36 4.35
CA GLU A 170 12.12 -9.41 5.36
C GLU A 170 10.84 -9.72 6.16
N ARG A 171 9.94 -8.75 6.35
CA ARG A 171 8.68 -8.92 7.10
C ARG A 171 7.57 -9.56 6.27
N CYS A 172 7.72 -9.60 4.95
CA CYS A 172 6.78 -10.32 4.08
C CYS A 172 7.03 -11.83 4.18
N ASP A 173 6.00 -12.58 4.54
CA ASP A 173 6.09 -14.02 4.77
C ASP A 173 6.04 -14.86 3.49
N ILE A 174 5.40 -14.33 2.44
CA ILE A 174 5.18 -14.98 1.14
C ILE A 174 5.22 -13.96 0.00
N ALA A 175 5.57 -14.43 -1.19
CA ALA A 175 5.50 -13.69 -2.45
C ALA A 175 5.12 -14.65 -3.59
N ASP A 176 4.71 -14.11 -4.73
CA ASP A 176 4.52 -14.92 -5.95
C ASP A 176 5.85 -15.18 -6.69
N THR A 177 5.85 -16.16 -7.59
CA THR A 177 7.03 -16.61 -8.34
C THR A 177 7.68 -15.49 -9.16
N GLU A 178 6.89 -14.58 -9.72
CA GLU A 178 7.39 -13.42 -10.47
C GLU A 178 8.17 -12.49 -9.53
N THR A 179 7.59 -12.16 -8.37
CA THR A 179 8.20 -11.33 -7.34
C THR A 179 9.49 -11.94 -6.80
N ILE A 180 9.51 -13.27 -6.56
CA ILE A 180 10.72 -14.01 -6.15
C ILE A 180 11.82 -13.84 -7.20
N SER A 181 11.50 -14.08 -8.47
CA SER A 181 12.45 -13.99 -9.58
C SER A 181 13.01 -12.57 -9.75
N ARG A 182 12.14 -11.56 -9.57
CA ARG A 182 12.55 -10.14 -9.61
C ARG A 182 13.47 -9.77 -8.45
N LEU A 183 13.19 -10.26 -7.24
CA LEU A 183 14.06 -10.03 -6.07
C LEU A 183 15.43 -10.69 -6.27
N GLU A 184 15.49 -11.92 -6.78
CA GLU A 184 16.73 -12.64 -7.09
C GLU A 184 17.59 -11.89 -8.13
N ALA A 185 16.95 -11.27 -9.14
CA ALA A 185 17.64 -10.48 -10.16
C ALA A 185 18.08 -9.07 -9.69
N ALA A 186 17.61 -8.60 -8.53
CA ALA A 186 17.79 -7.21 -8.10
C ALA A 186 19.27 -6.75 -8.02
N PRO A 187 20.24 -7.55 -7.53
CA PRO A 187 21.66 -7.16 -7.55
C PRO A 187 22.24 -6.99 -8.96
N THR A 188 21.66 -7.64 -9.96
CA THR A 188 22.09 -7.48 -11.36
C THR A 188 21.50 -6.21 -11.97
N LEU A 189 20.27 -5.87 -11.59
CA LEU A 189 19.51 -4.75 -12.16
C LEU A 189 19.83 -3.40 -11.51
N ASN A 190 20.27 -3.36 -10.26
CA ASN A 190 20.56 -2.12 -9.55
C ASN A 190 21.88 -2.19 -8.75
N SER A 191 22.82 -1.30 -9.07
CA SER A 191 24.14 -1.23 -8.42
C SER A 191 24.07 -0.84 -6.94
N GLN A 192 23.01 -0.13 -6.52
CA GLN A 192 22.76 0.21 -5.12
C GLN A 192 22.35 -1.01 -4.31
N VAL A 193 21.60 -1.93 -4.91
CA VAL A 193 21.26 -3.23 -4.31
C VAL A 193 22.50 -4.12 -4.24
N ARG A 194 23.28 -4.19 -5.33
CA ARG A 194 24.52 -4.97 -5.39
C ARG A 194 25.58 -4.52 -4.39
N GLY A 195 25.77 -3.21 -4.27
CA GLY A 195 26.83 -2.60 -3.46
C GLY A 195 26.46 -2.42 -1.98
N ALA A 196 25.17 -2.47 -1.63
CA ALA A 196 24.74 -2.33 -0.25
C ALA A 196 25.18 -3.53 0.60
N ARG A 197 26.04 -3.27 1.58
CA ARG A 197 26.54 -4.30 2.52
C ARG A 197 25.39 -5.10 3.14
N GLY A 198 25.43 -6.43 2.96
CA GLY A 198 24.44 -7.39 3.50
C GLY A 198 23.29 -7.70 2.55
N VAL A 199 22.86 -6.72 1.74
CA VAL A 199 21.65 -6.82 0.91
C VAL A 199 21.66 -8.02 -0.06
N PRO A 200 22.72 -8.28 -0.85
CA PRO A 200 22.74 -9.46 -1.73
C PRO A 200 22.59 -10.79 -1.00
N ASN A 201 23.18 -10.93 0.19
CA ASN A 201 23.07 -12.16 0.99
C ASN A 201 21.68 -12.30 1.61
N ASP A 202 21.09 -11.19 2.07
CA ASP A 202 19.72 -11.17 2.57
C ASP A 202 18.72 -11.56 1.47
N ILE A 203 18.93 -11.10 0.24
CA ILE A 203 18.12 -11.48 -0.92
C ILE A 203 18.13 -13.00 -1.11
N LEU A 204 19.30 -13.64 -1.14
CA LEU A 204 19.40 -15.10 -1.30
C LEU A 204 18.66 -15.85 -0.19
N ARG A 205 18.81 -15.40 1.06
CA ARG A 205 18.14 -15.98 2.23
C ARG A 205 16.61 -15.85 2.14
N ILE A 206 16.11 -14.68 1.76
CA ILE A 206 14.65 -14.44 1.62
C ILE A 206 14.07 -15.21 0.45
N VAL A 207 14.74 -15.23 -0.70
CA VAL A 207 14.32 -15.99 -1.90
C VAL A 207 14.20 -17.47 -1.57
N GLN A 208 15.18 -18.04 -0.88
CA GLN A 208 15.11 -19.43 -0.42
C GLN A 208 13.89 -19.66 0.50
N ARG A 209 13.73 -18.80 1.53
CA ARG A 209 12.59 -18.88 2.47
C ARG A 209 11.24 -18.81 1.76
N TRP A 210 11.08 -17.95 0.76
CA TRP A 210 9.83 -17.81 0.02
C TRP A 210 9.56 -18.99 -0.91
N ARG A 211 10.59 -19.53 -1.59
CA ARG A 211 10.47 -20.75 -2.41
C ARG A 211 10.01 -21.95 -1.58
N GLU A 212 10.65 -22.18 -0.43
CA GLU A 212 10.28 -23.27 0.48
C GLU A 212 8.82 -23.17 0.91
N ARG A 213 8.29 -21.96 1.16
CA ARG A 213 6.90 -21.75 1.56
C ARG A 213 5.89 -21.89 0.42
N ASP A 214 6.28 -21.62 -0.82
CA ASP A 214 5.43 -21.82 -1.99
C ASP A 214 5.21 -23.33 -2.25
N ASP A 215 6.25 -24.13 -2.08
CA ASP A 215 6.22 -25.59 -2.24
C ASP A 215 5.31 -26.31 -1.21
N PHE A 216 5.10 -25.73 -0.02
CA PHE A 216 4.16 -26.28 0.99
C PHE A 216 2.70 -25.86 0.78
N CYS A 217 2.43 -24.90 -0.10
CA CYS A 217 1.09 -24.38 -0.36
C CYS A 217 0.46 -24.90 -1.66
N THR A 218 1.18 -25.69 -2.46
CA THR A 218 0.57 -26.45 -3.55
C THR A 218 -0.26 -27.58 -2.94
N PRO A 219 -1.57 -27.70 -3.27
CA PRO A 219 -2.32 -28.89 -2.90
C PRO A 219 -1.61 -30.07 -3.53
N VAL A 220 -1.25 -31.08 -2.74
CA VAL A 220 -1.02 -32.41 -3.30
C VAL A 220 -2.34 -32.77 -3.96
N GLU A 221 -2.38 -32.76 -5.29
CA GLU A 221 -3.54 -33.28 -6.03
C GLU A 221 -3.69 -34.73 -5.57
N GLY A 222 -4.72 -34.97 -4.75
CA GLY A 222 -5.03 -36.28 -4.21
C GLY A 222 -5.55 -37.17 -5.33
N GLU A 223 -4.92 -38.35 -5.42
CA GLU A 223 -5.33 -39.53 -6.18
C GLU A 223 -6.80 -39.93 -5.98
#